data_AF-A0AAW1WN13-F1
#
_entry.id   AF-A0AAW1WN13-F1
#
_cell.length_a   1.000
_cell.length_b   1.000
_cell.length_c   1.000
_cell.angle_alpha   90.00
_cell.angle_beta   90.00
_cell.angle_gamma   90.00
#
_symmetry.space_group_name_H-M   'P 1'
#
loop_
_entity.id
_entity.type
_entity.pdbx_description
1 polymer ?
#
loop_
_entity_poly.entity_id
_entity_poly.type
_entity_poly.pdbx_seq_one_letter_code
_entity_poly.pdbx_strand_id
1 'polypeptide(L)'
;MKNKQQQNPPPSFLSHVVNAQMHLNKIISNFLIFISGLALGITLSFYIKDNPLQTYTKLAQAKTNFDSTIYKLVPIDSPSPPPPPPPSPVNKTKITTKPLSPPPSPAPPVGLKEYVKAPSVMHDMGDSELLWRASMQPKRSGAFPFKNTKPKVAFMFLTRGDLALAPLWDLFFKGHEGLYSIYVHANPTSGETMPENSVFHGRRVPSKNVTWGEPNMVQAERRLLANALLDFSNQRFVLLSESCIPLFNFKTVYHYLMDSTKTFVEAYDLPGAVGRDRYRAKMSPTIKLEQWRKGSQWFEVDRELALEAGLGHKFMPNTLDRLLRFAPKLMQFN
;
A
#
# COMPACT_ATOMS: atom_id res chain seq x y z
N MET A 1 4.01 67.91 59.64
CA MET A 1 4.05 68.51 58.28
C MET A 1 4.90 67.63 57.37
N LYS A 2 4.44 67.46 56.12
CA LYS A 2 5.04 66.81 54.92
C LYS A 2 4.70 65.33 54.65
N ASN A 3 3.63 65.19 53.86
CA ASN A 3 3.28 64.06 53.00
C ASN A 3 4.44 63.66 52.07
N LYS A 4 4.65 62.34 51.92
CA LYS A 4 5.19 61.73 50.69
C LYS A 4 4.21 60.67 50.22
N GLN A 5 3.41 61.02 49.21
CA GLN A 5 2.67 60.06 48.39
C GLN A 5 3.67 59.36 47.46
N GLN A 6 3.72 58.04 47.52
CA GLN A 6 4.42 57.19 46.56
C GLN A 6 3.37 56.66 45.58
N GLN A 7 3.30 57.26 44.38
CA GLN A 7 2.48 56.80 43.27
C GLN A 7 3.11 55.52 42.68
N ASN A 8 2.38 54.42 42.72
CA ASN A 8 2.67 53.25 41.89
C ASN A 8 2.26 53.55 40.43
N PRO A 9 3.07 53.19 39.41
CA PRO A 9 2.67 53.32 38.01
C PRO A 9 1.61 52.27 37.62
N PRO A 10 0.77 52.50 36.59
CA PRO A 10 -0.30 51.58 36.21
C PRO A 10 0.25 50.34 35.47
N PRO A 11 -0.51 49.22 35.42
CA PRO A 11 -0.04 47.98 34.84
C PRO A 11 -0.07 48.01 33.30
N SER A 12 1.10 47.75 32.70
CA SER A 12 1.38 46.93 31.50
C SER A 12 0.48 46.97 30.25
N PHE A 13 -0.31 48.02 29.99
CA PHE A 13 -1.08 48.13 28.75
C PHE A 13 -0.17 48.19 27.50
N LEU A 14 0.97 48.89 27.60
CA LEU A 14 1.93 49.03 26.50
C LEU A 14 2.61 47.71 26.12
N SER A 15 2.91 46.83 27.07
CA SER A 15 3.53 45.54 26.76
C SER A 15 2.59 44.58 26.06
N HIS A 16 1.28 44.62 26.35
CA HIS A 16 0.28 43.83 25.64
C HIS A 16 0.05 44.31 24.20
N VAL A 17 0.05 45.63 23.97
CA VAL A 17 -0.08 46.21 22.61
C VAL A 17 1.16 45.90 21.77
N VAL A 18 2.37 46.04 22.33
CA VAL A 18 3.62 45.70 21.64
C VAL A 18 3.68 44.21 21.32
N ASN A 19 3.27 43.33 22.24
CA ASN A 19 3.28 41.88 22.01
C ASN A 19 2.23 41.46 20.96
N ALA A 20 1.04 42.06 20.98
CA ALA A 20 0.03 41.85 19.94
C ALA A 20 0.50 42.32 18.56
N GLN A 21 1.20 43.44 18.49
CA GLN A 21 1.79 43.98 17.26
C GLN A 21 2.93 43.08 16.73
N MET A 22 3.74 42.48 17.61
CA MET A 22 4.72 41.47 17.21
C MET A 22 4.08 40.18 16.69
N HIS A 23 2.97 39.73 17.30
CA HIS A 23 2.22 38.57 16.81
C HIS A 23 1.57 38.84 15.44
N LEU A 24 1.05 40.05 15.23
CA LEU A 24 0.49 40.47 13.94
C LEU A 24 1.58 40.51 12.86
N ASN A 25 2.75 41.06 13.16
CA ASN A 25 3.89 41.07 12.23
C ASN A 25 4.38 39.66 11.88
N LYS A 26 4.37 38.71 12.83
CA LYS A 26 4.68 37.30 12.56
C LYS A 26 3.64 36.64 11.67
N ILE A 27 2.36 36.92 11.87
CA ILE A 27 1.28 36.38 11.03
C ILE A 27 1.38 36.94 9.60
N ILE A 28 1.61 38.25 9.46
CA ILE A 28 1.81 38.91 8.16
C ILE A 28 3.06 38.35 7.49
N SER A 29 4.17 38.19 8.21
CA SER A 29 5.41 37.60 7.68
C SER A 29 5.18 36.16 7.18
N ASN A 30 4.53 35.32 7.97
CA ASN A 30 4.21 33.94 7.57
C ASN A 30 3.27 33.89 6.36
N PHE A 31 2.30 34.81 6.28
CA PHE A 31 1.39 34.92 5.16
C PHE A 31 2.12 35.37 3.87
N LEU A 32 3.05 36.33 3.97
CA LEU A 32 3.89 36.76 2.86
C LEU A 32 4.83 35.63 2.39
N ILE A 33 5.42 34.87 3.31
CA ILE A 33 6.23 33.68 3.00
C ILE A 33 5.36 32.66 2.25
N PHE A 34 4.15 32.38 2.74
CA PHE A 34 3.22 31.45 2.09
C PHE A 34 2.83 31.89 0.68
N ILE A 35 2.47 33.16 0.48
CA ILE A 35 2.14 33.70 -0.86
C ILE A 35 3.35 33.62 -1.79
N SER A 36 4.55 33.96 -1.30
CA SER A 36 5.77 33.86 -2.11
C SER A 36 6.07 32.41 -2.53
N GLY A 37 5.90 31.45 -1.62
CA GLY A 37 6.06 30.03 -1.90
C GLY A 37 5.00 29.50 -2.87
N LEU A 38 3.75 29.96 -2.74
CA LEU A 38 2.67 29.61 -3.65
C LEU A 38 2.91 30.15 -5.07
N ALA A 39 3.33 31.42 -5.19
CA ALA A 39 3.67 32.04 -6.47
C ALA A 39 4.88 31.34 -7.13
N LEU A 40 5.92 31.01 -6.36
CA LEU A 40 7.06 30.21 -6.82
C LEU A 40 6.63 28.81 -7.27
N GLY A 41 5.75 28.15 -6.54
CA GLY A 41 5.24 26.81 -6.90
C GLY A 41 4.41 26.82 -8.18
N ILE A 42 3.56 27.84 -8.37
CA ILE A 42 2.76 28.02 -9.59
C ILE A 42 3.65 28.33 -10.78
N THR A 43 4.58 29.28 -10.66
CA THR A 43 5.52 29.62 -11.74
C THR A 43 6.45 28.46 -12.11
N LEU A 44 6.95 27.71 -11.12
CA LEU A 44 7.73 26.50 -11.35
C LEU A 44 6.88 25.40 -12.01
N SER A 45 5.60 25.28 -11.67
CA SER A 45 4.68 24.33 -12.32
C SER A 45 4.45 24.67 -13.79
N PHE A 46 4.33 25.95 -14.14
CA PHE A 46 4.26 26.38 -15.55
C PHE A 46 5.60 26.17 -16.28
N TYR A 47 6.73 26.47 -15.64
CA TYR A 47 8.06 26.26 -16.22
C TYR A 47 8.39 24.78 -16.48
N ILE A 48 7.99 23.88 -15.56
CA ILE A 48 8.15 22.43 -15.74
C ILE A 48 7.21 21.89 -16.83
N LYS A 49 6.02 22.49 -16.99
CA LYS A 49 5.08 22.13 -18.06
C LYS A 49 5.67 22.38 -19.45
N ASP A 50 6.53 23.38 -19.60
CA ASP A 50 7.11 23.77 -20.88
C ASP A 50 8.42 23.04 -21.23
N ASN A 51 9.10 22.40 -20.27
CA ASN A 51 10.34 21.62 -20.52
C ASN A 51 10.49 20.36 -19.63
N PRO A 52 9.61 19.36 -19.76
CA PRO A 52 9.61 18.19 -18.86
C PRO A 52 10.76 17.20 -19.12
N LEU A 53 11.50 17.26 -20.23
CA LEU A 53 12.35 16.14 -20.65
C LEU A 53 13.83 16.25 -20.23
N GLN A 54 14.40 17.46 -20.15
CA GLN A 54 15.84 17.65 -19.94
C GLN A 54 16.25 17.74 -18.45
N THR A 55 15.36 18.20 -17.58
CA THR A 55 15.67 18.37 -16.15
C THR A 55 15.57 17.06 -15.38
N TYR A 56 14.61 16.20 -15.75
CA TYR A 56 14.44 14.87 -15.15
C TYR A 56 15.58 13.90 -15.49
N THR A 57 16.13 13.98 -16.71
CA THR A 57 17.27 13.15 -17.12
C THR A 57 18.55 13.52 -16.37
N LYS A 58 18.81 14.82 -16.15
CA LYS A 58 19.97 15.27 -15.36
C LYS A 58 19.88 14.91 -13.88
N LEU A 59 18.69 15.00 -13.26
CA LEU A 59 18.50 14.60 -11.87
C LEU A 59 18.59 13.07 -11.68
N ALA A 60 18.07 12.29 -12.63
CA ALA A 60 18.16 10.83 -12.59
C ALA A 60 19.61 10.34 -12.77
N GLN A 61 20.39 10.99 -13.64
CA GLN A 61 21.82 10.69 -13.82
C GLN A 61 22.66 11.09 -12.59
N ALA A 62 22.33 12.19 -11.91
CA ALA A 62 23.03 12.57 -10.68
C ALA A 62 22.80 11.57 -9.53
N LYS A 63 21.60 10.96 -9.45
CA LYS A 63 21.26 9.97 -8.41
C LYS A 63 21.95 8.61 -8.62
N THR A 64 22.07 8.16 -9.87
CA THR A 64 22.75 6.88 -10.20
C THR A 64 24.25 6.90 -9.90
N ASN A 65 24.91 8.06 -10.08
CA ASN A 65 26.34 8.21 -9.76
C ASN A 65 26.62 8.17 -8.25
N PHE A 66 25.71 8.70 -7.42
CA PHE A 66 25.84 8.68 -5.96
C PHE A 66 25.70 7.26 -5.39
N ASP A 67 24.72 6.49 -5.87
CA ASP A 67 24.50 5.10 -5.42
C ASP A 67 25.67 4.18 -5.82
N SER A 68 26.25 4.33 -7.02
CA SER A 68 27.35 3.48 -7.47
C SER A 68 28.64 3.59 -6.64
N THR A 69 28.80 4.67 -5.88
CA THR A 69 29.99 4.92 -5.06
C THR A 69 29.87 4.27 -3.68
N ILE A 70 28.65 4.10 -3.16
CA ILE A 70 28.39 3.48 -1.85
C ILE A 70 28.57 1.95 -1.88
N TYR A 71 28.25 1.28 -3.00
CA TYR A 71 28.34 -0.19 -3.10
C TYR A 71 29.75 -0.75 -3.37
N LYS A 72 30.78 0.09 -3.51
CA LYS A 72 32.16 -0.36 -3.82
C LYS A 72 33.05 -0.63 -2.60
N LEU A 73 32.56 -0.52 -1.36
CA LEU A 73 33.40 -0.60 -0.15
C LEU A 73 33.09 -1.75 0.81
N VAL A 74 32.40 -2.81 0.40
CA VAL A 74 32.18 -3.99 1.26
C VAL A 74 32.84 -5.24 0.65
N PRO A 75 34.02 -5.67 1.14
CA PRO A 75 34.51 -7.01 0.89
C PRO A 75 33.66 -8.01 1.69
N ILE A 76 32.98 -8.94 1.01
CA ILE A 76 32.27 -10.06 1.63
C ILE A 76 33.24 -11.24 1.69
N ASP A 77 33.96 -11.38 2.81
CA ASP A 77 34.53 -12.66 3.23
C ASP A 77 33.71 -13.15 4.42
N SER A 78 32.84 -14.14 4.18
CA SER A 78 32.14 -14.90 5.22
C SER A 78 32.42 -16.38 4.99
N PRO A 79 33.02 -17.11 5.97
CA PRO A 79 33.30 -18.54 5.82
C PRO A 79 32.04 -19.39 5.98
N SER A 80 32.00 -20.51 5.28
CA SER A 80 30.92 -21.50 5.33
C SER A 80 30.83 -22.19 6.71
N PRO A 81 29.62 -22.55 7.18
CA PRO A 81 29.46 -23.25 8.47
C PRO A 81 29.92 -24.72 8.37
N PRO A 82 30.42 -25.32 9.47
CA PRO A 82 30.89 -26.71 9.47
C PRO A 82 29.72 -27.71 9.49
N PRO A 83 29.95 -28.97 9.07
CA PRO A 83 28.94 -30.02 9.04
C PRO A 83 28.60 -30.53 10.46
N PRO A 84 27.41 -31.11 10.67
CA PRO A 84 26.98 -31.60 11.98
C PRO A 84 27.68 -32.93 12.36
N PRO A 85 27.82 -33.22 13.67
CA PRO A 85 28.46 -34.44 14.15
C PRO A 85 27.53 -35.68 14.05
N PRO A 86 28.10 -36.90 14.06
CA PRO A 86 27.33 -38.15 13.96
C PRO A 86 26.56 -38.48 15.26
N PRO A 87 25.47 -39.26 15.17
CA PRO A 87 24.66 -39.62 16.33
C PRO A 87 25.38 -40.64 17.23
N SER A 88 25.34 -40.40 18.55
CA SER A 88 25.82 -41.33 19.57
C SER A 88 24.82 -42.48 19.83
N PRO A 89 25.27 -43.65 20.33
CA PRO A 89 24.41 -44.81 20.52
C PRO A 89 23.43 -44.63 21.67
N VAL A 90 22.18 -45.02 21.44
CA VAL A 90 21.09 -45.02 22.42
C VAL A 90 21.34 -46.11 23.46
N ASN A 91 21.63 -45.70 24.71
CA ASN A 91 21.57 -46.59 25.87
C ASN A 91 20.10 -46.89 26.21
N LYS A 92 19.73 -48.17 26.16
CA LYS A 92 18.44 -48.67 26.65
C LYS A 92 18.40 -48.52 28.18
N THR A 93 17.60 -47.61 28.69
CA THR A 93 17.26 -47.58 30.11
C THR A 93 15.76 -47.35 30.33
N LYS A 94 15.16 -48.35 30.99
CA LYS A 94 13.91 -48.38 31.76
C LYS A 94 12.78 -47.43 31.33
N ILE A 95 11.79 -48.02 30.67
CA ILE A 95 10.44 -47.49 30.52
C ILE A 95 9.80 -47.37 31.91
N THR A 96 9.75 -46.16 32.45
CA THR A 96 8.80 -45.80 33.50
C THR A 96 7.54 -45.31 32.80
N THR A 97 6.48 -46.12 32.82
CA THR A 97 5.17 -45.81 32.25
C THR A 97 4.55 -44.60 32.94
N LYS A 98 4.56 -43.44 32.28
CA LYS A 98 3.61 -42.36 32.59
C LYS A 98 2.21 -42.77 32.11
N PRO A 99 1.14 -42.45 32.85
CA PRO A 99 -0.23 -42.71 32.40
C PRO A 99 -0.49 -41.97 31.08
N LEU A 100 -1.09 -42.69 30.12
CA LEU A 100 -1.52 -42.14 28.84
C LEU A 100 -2.56 -41.04 29.10
N SER A 101 -2.29 -39.80 28.66
CA SER A 101 -3.31 -38.76 28.64
C SER A 101 -4.50 -39.22 27.80
N PRO A 102 -5.75 -38.94 28.23
CA PRO A 102 -6.92 -39.36 27.48
C PRO A 102 -6.87 -38.79 26.05
N PRO A 103 -7.47 -39.50 25.07
CA PRO A 103 -7.49 -39.05 23.69
C PRO A 103 -8.10 -37.65 23.62
N PRO A 104 -7.53 -36.74 22.80
CA PRO A 104 -8.06 -35.39 22.68
C PRO A 104 -9.52 -35.48 22.23
N SER A 105 -10.40 -34.84 22.99
CA SER A 105 -11.83 -34.77 22.69
C SER A 105 -12.02 -34.27 21.25
N PRO A 106 -12.99 -34.81 20.49
CA PRO A 106 -13.24 -34.37 19.12
C PRO A 106 -13.39 -32.85 19.07
N ALA A 107 -12.69 -32.20 18.14
CA ALA A 107 -12.82 -30.76 17.96
C ALA A 107 -14.30 -30.42 17.70
N PRO A 108 -14.83 -29.36 18.32
CA PRO A 108 -16.22 -28.97 18.11
C PRO A 108 -16.48 -28.72 16.61
N PRO A 109 -17.71 -28.99 16.11
CA PRO A 109 -18.05 -28.74 14.72
C PRO A 109 -17.79 -27.27 14.35
N VAL A 110 -17.03 -27.04 13.28
CA VAL A 110 -16.74 -25.70 12.78
C VAL A 110 -18.05 -25.08 12.30
N GLY A 111 -18.50 -24.04 13.01
CA GLY A 111 -19.74 -23.35 12.69
C GLY A 111 -19.59 -22.42 11.48
N LEU A 112 -20.72 -22.07 10.86
CA LEU A 112 -20.75 -21.15 9.71
C LEU A 112 -20.04 -19.81 9.96
N LYS A 113 -20.10 -19.29 11.20
CA LYS A 113 -19.39 -18.04 11.58
C LYS A 113 -17.87 -18.13 11.38
N GLU A 114 -17.30 -19.32 11.53
CA GLU A 114 -15.87 -19.56 11.48
C GLU A 114 -15.38 -19.65 10.03
N TYR A 115 -16.18 -20.25 9.14
CA TYR A 115 -15.95 -20.24 7.68
C TYR A 115 -15.96 -18.83 7.07
N VAL A 116 -16.61 -17.90 7.76
CA VAL A 116 -16.91 -16.54 7.31
C VAL A 116 -15.99 -15.54 8.01
N LYS A 117 -15.13 -16.00 8.92
CA LYS A 117 -14.14 -15.14 9.54
C LYS A 117 -13.10 -14.77 8.48
N ALA A 118 -12.84 -13.47 8.34
CA ALA A 118 -11.73 -13.00 7.51
C ALA A 118 -10.43 -13.66 7.99
N PRO A 119 -9.62 -14.24 7.10
CA PRO A 119 -8.38 -14.86 7.50
C PRO A 119 -7.38 -13.81 8.02
N SER A 120 -6.37 -14.29 8.75
CA SER A 120 -5.24 -13.46 9.12
C SER A 120 -4.59 -12.86 7.88
N VAL A 121 -4.25 -11.56 7.95
CA VAL A 121 -3.54 -10.84 6.89
C VAL A 121 -2.13 -11.40 6.70
N MET A 122 -1.50 -11.82 7.80
CA MET A 122 -0.21 -12.52 7.78
C MET A 122 -0.42 -14.03 7.64
N HIS A 123 0.29 -14.62 6.70
CA HIS A 123 0.24 -16.04 6.34
C HIS A 123 1.58 -16.49 5.74
N ASP A 124 1.78 -17.80 5.60
CA ASP A 124 2.97 -18.44 5.03
C ASP A 124 2.82 -18.82 3.54
N MET A 125 1.61 -18.71 2.97
CA MET A 125 1.35 -19.03 1.56
C MET A 125 2.26 -18.24 0.59
N GLY A 126 2.81 -18.96 -0.39
CA GLY A 126 3.47 -18.35 -1.54
C GLY A 126 2.48 -17.66 -2.51
N ASP A 127 3.00 -16.91 -3.48
CA ASP A 127 2.15 -16.17 -4.43
C ASP A 127 1.18 -17.07 -5.20
N SER A 128 1.65 -18.24 -5.65
CA SER A 128 0.82 -19.21 -6.38
C SER A 128 -0.31 -19.77 -5.53
N GLU A 129 -0.03 -20.11 -4.27
CA GLU A 129 -1.01 -20.64 -3.33
C GLU A 129 -2.03 -19.57 -2.93
N LEU A 130 -1.56 -18.34 -2.67
CA LEU A 130 -2.41 -17.20 -2.35
C LEU A 130 -3.35 -16.88 -3.52
N LEU A 131 -2.82 -16.81 -4.74
CA LEU A 131 -3.63 -16.53 -5.94
C LEU A 131 -4.63 -17.65 -6.23
N TRP A 132 -4.21 -18.91 -6.07
CA TRP A 132 -5.11 -20.06 -6.17
C TRP A 132 -6.22 -20.02 -5.11
N ARG A 133 -5.89 -19.69 -3.87
CA ARG A 133 -6.88 -19.57 -2.79
C ARG A 133 -7.86 -18.42 -3.03
N ALA A 134 -7.37 -17.28 -3.52
CA ALA A 134 -8.21 -16.17 -3.95
C ALA A 134 -9.14 -16.58 -5.11
N SER A 135 -8.75 -17.57 -5.92
CA SER A 135 -9.52 -18.02 -7.09
C SER A 135 -10.80 -18.77 -6.76
N MET A 136 -10.82 -19.38 -5.59
CA MET A 136 -11.97 -20.13 -5.10
C MET A 136 -12.95 -19.24 -4.34
N GLN A 137 -12.64 -17.95 -4.21
CA GLN A 137 -13.51 -17.04 -3.48
C GLN A 137 -14.81 -16.77 -4.25
N PRO A 138 -15.96 -16.68 -3.57
CA PRO A 138 -17.24 -16.47 -4.24
C PRO A 138 -17.25 -15.16 -5.05
N LYS A 139 -17.73 -15.22 -6.30
CA LYS A 139 -17.96 -14.04 -7.15
C LYS A 139 -19.09 -13.14 -6.67
N ARG A 140 -20.07 -13.72 -5.96
CA ARG A 140 -21.36 -13.08 -5.71
C ARG A 140 -21.24 -11.82 -4.84
N SER A 141 -21.62 -10.69 -5.43
CA SER A 141 -22.07 -9.48 -4.77
C SER A 141 -23.58 -9.60 -4.51
N GLY A 142 -24.01 -9.59 -3.26
CA GLY A 142 -25.43 -9.72 -2.91
C GLY A 142 -25.68 -10.11 -1.45
N ALA A 143 -26.95 -10.35 -1.11
CA ALA A 143 -27.34 -10.75 0.24
C ALA A 143 -26.55 -11.98 0.69
N PHE A 144 -25.64 -11.75 1.63
CA PHE A 144 -24.94 -12.82 2.29
C PHE A 144 -25.94 -13.67 3.08
N PRO A 145 -25.73 -14.99 3.21
CA PRO A 145 -26.56 -15.82 4.10
C PRO A 145 -26.39 -15.44 5.58
N PHE A 146 -25.55 -14.43 5.88
CA PHE A 146 -25.24 -13.93 7.22
C PHE A 146 -26.00 -12.64 7.49
N LYS A 147 -26.91 -12.67 8.46
CA LYS A 147 -27.74 -11.50 8.84
C LYS A 147 -26.94 -10.27 9.29
N ASN A 148 -25.65 -10.42 9.63
CA ASN A 148 -24.86 -9.38 10.29
C ASN A 148 -23.57 -8.99 9.54
N THR A 149 -23.32 -9.53 8.34
CA THR A 149 -22.12 -9.16 7.58
C THR A 149 -22.41 -7.94 6.73
N LYS A 150 -21.79 -6.81 7.07
CA LYS A 150 -21.82 -5.61 6.25
C LYS A 150 -20.77 -5.73 5.15
N PRO A 151 -21.10 -5.34 3.90
CA PRO A 151 -20.11 -5.27 2.85
C PRO A 151 -19.06 -4.19 3.17
N LYS A 152 -17.85 -4.38 2.69
CA LYS A 152 -16.70 -3.53 2.99
C LYS A 152 -16.02 -3.02 1.73
N VAL A 153 -15.35 -1.88 1.88
CA VAL A 153 -14.35 -1.39 0.93
C VAL A 153 -12.96 -1.81 1.42
N ALA A 154 -12.21 -2.52 0.58
CA ALA A 154 -10.81 -2.85 0.81
C ALA A 154 -9.90 -1.72 0.32
N PHE A 155 -9.20 -1.07 1.23
CA PHE A 155 -8.17 -0.08 0.93
C PHE A 155 -6.80 -0.75 0.92
N MET A 156 -6.19 -0.80 -0.25
CA MET A 156 -4.93 -1.48 -0.50
C MET A 156 -3.84 -0.45 -0.73
N PHE A 157 -2.87 -0.39 0.17
CA PHE A 157 -1.76 0.55 0.13
C PHE A 157 -0.51 -0.15 -0.39
N LEU A 158 -0.03 0.26 -1.56
CA LEU A 158 1.27 -0.12 -2.09
C LEU A 158 2.26 1.01 -1.76
N THR A 159 3.17 0.74 -0.84
CA THR A 159 4.05 1.75 -0.24
C THR A 159 5.51 1.45 -0.51
N ARG A 160 6.32 2.49 -0.72
CA ARG A 160 7.79 2.35 -0.83
C ARG A 160 8.48 2.41 0.53
N GLY A 161 7.89 3.15 1.46
CA GLY A 161 8.40 3.37 2.81
C GLY A 161 7.26 3.71 3.76
N ASP A 162 7.58 4.54 4.74
CA ASP A 162 6.73 4.79 5.89
C ASP A 162 5.41 5.49 5.54
N LEU A 163 4.36 5.16 6.28
CA LEU A 163 3.04 5.76 6.10
C LEU A 163 2.95 7.10 6.86
N ALA A 164 3.69 8.11 6.39
CA ALA A 164 3.72 9.43 7.02
C ALA A 164 2.33 10.09 7.16
N LEU A 165 1.39 9.75 6.27
CA LEU A 165 0.01 10.22 6.29
C LEU A 165 -0.93 9.30 7.08
N ALA A 166 -0.42 8.31 7.81
CA ALA A 166 -1.25 7.42 8.64
C ALA A 166 -2.21 8.17 9.58
N PRO A 167 -1.80 9.26 10.28
CA PRO A 167 -2.73 9.99 11.15
C PRO A 167 -3.95 10.59 10.41
N LEU A 168 -3.79 10.99 9.15
CA LEU A 168 -4.91 11.48 8.33
C LEU A 168 -5.89 10.35 8.02
N TRP A 169 -5.36 9.18 7.68
CA TRP A 169 -6.15 7.99 7.41
C TRP A 169 -6.81 7.44 8.68
N ASP A 170 -6.13 7.48 9.84
CA ASP A 170 -6.72 7.16 11.14
C ASP A 170 -7.98 8.00 11.39
N LEU A 171 -7.91 9.32 11.12
CA LEU A 171 -9.06 10.22 11.22
C LEU A 171 -10.16 9.91 10.20
N PHE A 172 -9.80 9.58 8.95
CA PHE A 172 -10.76 9.20 7.91
C PHE A 172 -11.56 7.96 8.31
N PHE A 173 -10.89 6.94 8.87
CA PHE A 173 -11.50 5.65 9.19
C PHE A 173 -12.19 5.58 10.56
N LYS A 174 -11.89 6.51 11.47
CA LYS A 174 -12.40 6.53 12.84
C LYS A 174 -13.92 6.40 12.90
N GLY A 175 -14.42 5.42 13.67
CA GLY A 175 -15.85 5.22 13.91
C GLY A 175 -16.60 4.49 12.78
N HIS A 176 -15.88 3.96 11.79
CA HIS A 176 -16.43 3.22 10.66
C HIS A 176 -15.98 1.75 10.63
N GLU A 177 -15.58 1.21 11.78
CA GLU A 177 -15.07 -0.15 11.91
C GLU A 177 -16.10 -1.17 11.41
N GLY A 178 -15.63 -2.13 10.61
CA GLY A 178 -16.48 -3.15 9.99
C GLY A 178 -17.08 -2.77 8.63
N LEU A 179 -16.89 -1.53 8.15
CA LEU A 179 -17.24 -1.10 6.78
C LEU A 179 -16.04 -1.03 5.83
N TYR A 180 -14.84 -1.28 6.35
CA TYR A 180 -13.61 -1.27 5.57
C TYR A 180 -12.64 -2.34 6.03
N SER A 181 -11.68 -2.65 5.17
CA SER A 181 -10.48 -3.41 5.50
C SER A 181 -9.26 -2.72 4.89
N ILE A 182 -8.10 -2.90 5.51
CA ILE A 182 -6.85 -2.25 5.09
C ILE A 182 -5.80 -3.34 4.86
N TYR A 183 -5.09 -3.24 3.75
CA TYR A 183 -3.99 -4.12 3.38
C TYR A 183 -2.80 -3.26 2.97
N VAL A 184 -1.63 -3.53 3.53
CA VAL A 184 -0.41 -2.75 3.26
C VAL A 184 0.66 -3.67 2.70
N HIS A 185 1.13 -3.36 1.50
CA HIS A 185 2.34 -3.94 0.94
C HIS A 185 3.46 -2.90 1.04
N ALA A 186 4.50 -3.22 1.79
CA ALA A 186 5.61 -2.31 2.10
C ALA A 186 6.94 -3.03 1.92
N ASN A 187 8.01 -2.28 1.65
CA ASN A 187 9.36 -2.84 1.49
C ASN A 187 9.72 -3.78 2.66
N PRO A 188 10.09 -5.05 2.43
CA PRO A 188 10.42 -6.01 3.49
C PRO A 188 11.44 -5.52 4.52
N THR A 189 12.35 -4.63 4.12
CA THR A 189 13.36 -4.07 5.01
C THR A 189 12.84 -2.91 5.86
N SER A 190 11.64 -2.40 5.61
CA SER A 190 11.01 -1.42 6.50
C SER A 190 10.64 -2.11 7.81
N GLY A 191 11.33 -1.74 8.89
CA GLY A 191 11.10 -2.25 10.24
C GLY A 191 9.96 -1.54 10.97
N GLU A 192 9.10 -0.82 10.25
CA GLU A 192 8.11 0.06 10.85
C GLU A 192 6.94 -0.75 11.44
N THR A 193 6.92 -0.84 12.78
CA THR A 193 5.76 -1.27 13.54
C THR A 193 4.85 -0.07 13.79
N MET A 194 3.66 -0.10 13.22
CA MET A 194 2.62 0.91 13.46
C MET A 194 2.19 0.87 14.94
N PRO A 195 1.82 2.01 15.54
CA PRO A 195 1.21 2.04 16.87
C PRO A 195 -0.05 1.18 16.95
N GLU A 196 -0.30 0.51 18.08
CA GLU A 196 -1.48 -0.38 18.24
C GLU A 196 -2.83 0.33 18.02
N ASN A 197 -2.88 1.64 18.27
CA ASN A 197 -4.07 2.46 18.07
C ASN A 197 -4.27 2.94 16.62
N SER A 198 -3.32 2.68 15.72
CA SER A 198 -3.45 3.02 14.30
C SER A 198 -4.26 1.98 13.54
N VAL A 199 -5.05 2.43 12.56
CA VAL A 199 -5.83 1.56 11.67
C VAL A 199 -4.95 0.66 10.80
N PHE A 200 -3.68 1.03 10.63
CA PHE A 200 -2.67 0.25 9.89
C PHE A 200 -1.99 -0.84 10.73
N HIS A 201 -2.23 -0.88 12.05
CA HIS A 201 -1.64 -1.90 12.91
C HIS A 201 -2.05 -3.31 12.49
N GLY A 202 -1.07 -4.19 12.30
CA GLY A 202 -1.28 -5.57 11.87
C GLY A 202 -1.90 -5.72 10.46
N ARG A 203 -1.85 -4.68 9.62
CA ARG A 203 -2.43 -4.69 8.26
C ARG A 203 -1.44 -5.02 7.14
N ARG A 204 -0.18 -5.25 7.50
CA ARG A 204 0.87 -5.60 6.55
C ARG A 204 0.64 -7.02 6.01
N VAL A 205 0.65 -7.18 4.69
CA VAL A 205 0.65 -8.49 4.03
C VAL A 205 2.09 -8.99 3.86
N PRO A 206 2.32 -10.30 3.69
CA PRO A 206 3.62 -10.81 3.26
C PRO A 206 4.10 -10.04 2.02
N SER A 207 5.17 -9.27 2.15
CA SER A 207 5.59 -8.30 1.12
C SER A 207 6.90 -8.72 0.46
N LYS A 208 7.13 -8.26 -0.78
CA LYS A 208 8.40 -8.45 -1.51
C LYS A 208 8.96 -7.10 -1.95
N ASN A 209 10.23 -7.05 -2.34
CA ASN A 209 10.81 -5.80 -2.85
C ASN A 209 10.11 -5.38 -4.16
N VAL A 210 9.90 -4.07 -4.33
CA VAL A 210 9.25 -3.46 -5.50
C VAL A 210 10.15 -2.37 -6.05
N THR A 211 10.39 -2.41 -7.36
CA THR A 211 11.20 -1.43 -8.07
C THR A 211 10.30 -0.60 -8.96
N TRP A 212 10.55 0.71 -9.03
CA TRP A 212 9.71 1.60 -9.82
C TRP A 212 9.76 1.27 -11.32
N GLY A 213 8.59 1.15 -11.95
CA GLY A 213 8.45 0.84 -13.38
C GLY A 213 8.69 -0.63 -13.74
N GLU A 214 9.12 -1.45 -12.79
CA GLU A 214 9.42 -2.86 -13.03
C GLU A 214 8.18 -3.76 -12.88
N PRO A 215 8.17 -4.89 -13.61
CA PRO A 215 7.25 -6.01 -13.42
C PRO A 215 6.83 -6.40 -12.01
N ASN A 216 7.74 -6.31 -11.03
CA ASN A 216 7.50 -6.72 -9.66
C ASN A 216 6.46 -5.82 -8.95
N MET A 217 6.22 -4.61 -9.46
CA MET A 217 5.16 -3.71 -8.98
C MET A 217 3.77 -4.32 -9.20
N VAL A 218 3.51 -4.85 -10.41
CA VAL A 218 2.26 -5.54 -10.72
C VAL A 218 2.09 -6.79 -9.85
N GLN A 219 3.18 -7.49 -9.53
CA GLN A 219 3.12 -8.65 -8.63
C GLN A 219 2.71 -8.24 -7.20
N ALA A 220 3.17 -7.09 -6.72
CA ALA A 220 2.78 -6.55 -5.41
C ALA A 220 1.30 -6.15 -5.37
N GLU A 221 0.80 -5.51 -6.42
CA GLU A 221 -0.63 -5.18 -6.56
C GLU A 221 -1.50 -6.43 -6.56
N ARG A 222 -1.10 -7.46 -7.32
CA ARG A 222 -1.80 -8.76 -7.33
C ARG A 222 -1.81 -9.41 -5.95
N ARG A 223 -0.73 -9.27 -5.18
CA ARG A 223 -0.64 -9.80 -3.81
C ARG A 223 -1.57 -9.06 -2.86
N LEU A 224 -1.65 -7.73 -2.96
CA LEU A 224 -2.62 -6.92 -2.22
C LEU A 224 -4.05 -7.35 -2.56
N LEU A 225 -4.36 -7.43 -3.85
CA LEU A 225 -5.69 -7.81 -4.33
C LEU A 225 -6.08 -9.22 -3.87
N ALA A 226 -5.16 -10.19 -3.97
CA ALA A 226 -5.40 -11.57 -3.56
C ALA A 226 -5.65 -11.69 -2.05
N ASN A 227 -4.86 -11.00 -1.22
CA ASN A 227 -5.11 -10.93 0.22
C ASN A 227 -6.48 -10.30 0.53
N ALA A 228 -6.80 -9.21 -0.14
CA ALA A 228 -8.08 -8.53 0.04
C ALA A 228 -9.28 -9.39 -0.37
N LEU A 229 -9.14 -10.22 -1.40
CA LEU A 229 -10.19 -11.11 -1.90
C LEU A 229 -10.55 -12.24 -0.93
N LEU A 230 -9.61 -12.63 -0.06
CA LEU A 230 -9.83 -13.67 0.96
C LEU A 230 -10.87 -13.26 2.02
N ASP A 231 -11.07 -11.96 2.24
CA ASP A 231 -12.24 -11.47 2.97
C ASP A 231 -13.42 -11.37 2.01
N PHE A 232 -14.33 -12.34 2.09
CA PHE A 232 -15.54 -12.39 1.28
C PHE A 232 -16.46 -11.16 1.49
N SER A 233 -16.33 -10.43 2.61
CA SER A 233 -17.12 -9.22 2.87
C SER A 233 -16.60 -8.00 2.10
N ASN A 234 -15.38 -8.04 1.55
CA ASN A 234 -14.87 -7.00 0.66
C ASN A 234 -15.55 -7.06 -0.71
N GLN A 235 -16.21 -5.97 -1.09
CA GLN A 235 -16.97 -5.84 -2.32
C GLN A 235 -16.36 -4.84 -3.31
N ARG A 236 -15.56 -3.91 -2.79
CA ARG A 236 -14.93 -2.81 -3.52
C ARG A 236 -13.46 -2.76 -3.15
N PHE A 237 -12.57 -2.54 -4.12
CA PHE A 237 -11.13 -2.67 -3.95
C PHE A 237 -10.46 -1.42 -4.51
N VAL A 238 -9.83 -0.63 -3.63
CA VAL A 238 -9.20 0.65 -3.96
C VAL A 238 -7.70 0.52 -3.78
N LEU A 239 -6.93 0.78 -4.84
CA LEU A 239 -5.46 0.80 -4.78
C LEU A 239 -4.95 2.22 -4.55
N LEU A 240 -4.06 2.39 -3.57
CA LEU A 240 -3.49 3.67 -3.12
C LEU A 240 -1.99 3.57 -2.89
N SER A 241 -1.31 4.71 -2.86
CA SER A 241 0.07 4.86 -2.36
C SER A 241 0.10 5.52 -0.98
N GLU A 242 1.29 5.55 -0.38
CA GLU A 242 1.62 6.34 0.81
C GLU A 242 1.34 7.85 0.66
N SER A 243 1.28 8.36 -0.58
CA SER A 243 1.08 9.78 -0.88
C SER A 243 -0.37 10.17 -1.18
N CYS A 244 -1.28 9.18 -1.23
CA CYS A 244 -2.69 9.42 -1.49
C CYS A 244 -3.40 10.00 -0.25
N ILE A 245 -4.33 10.93 -0.49
CA ILE A 245 -5.20 11.50 0.54
C ILE A 245 -6.68 11.42 0.12
N PRO A 246 -7.60 11.18 1.06
CA PRO A 246 -9.02 11.29 0.78
C PRO A 246 -9.43 12.77 0.65
N LEU A 247 -10.24 13.10 -0.36
CA LEU A 247 -10.78 14.45 -0.57
C LEU A 247 -12.20 14.63 0.00
N PHE A 248 -12.87 13.52 0.29
CA PHE A 248 -14.20 13.49 0.88
C PHE A 248 -14.17 12.63 2.15
N ASN A 249 -15.17 12.79 3.03
CA ASN A 249 -15.28 11.97 4.24
C ASN A 249 -15.59 10.49 3.89
N PHE A 250 -15.36 9.61 4.87
CA PHE A 250 -15.54 8.17 4.68
C PHE A 250 -16.95 7.80 4.21
N LYS A 251 -17.98 8.35 4.84
CA LYS A 251 -19.38 8.02 4.51
C LYS A 251 -19.69 8.35 3.04
N THR A 252 -19.24 9.51 2.55
CA THR A 252 -19.41 9.90 1.15
C THR A 252 -18.70 8.91 0.21
N VAL A 253 -17.43 8.58 0.48
CA VAL A 253 -16.65 7.63 -0.34
C VAL A 253 -17.29 6.24 -0.32
N TYR A 254 -17.62 5.73 0.87
CA TYR A 254 -18.20 4.41 1.07
C TYR A 254 -19.51 4.27 0.31
N HIS A 255 -20.46 5.19 0.47
CA HIS A 255 -21.73 5.12 -0.26
C HIS A 255 -21.54 5.27 -1.77
N TYR A 256 -20.69 6.19 -2.21
CA TYR A 256 -20.41 6.36 -3.63
C TYR A 256 -19.91 5.07 -4.29
N LEU A 257 -18.97 4.36 -3.63
CA LEU A 257 -18.45 3.10 -4.15
C LEU A 257 -19.45 1.96 -4.00
N MET A 258 -20.04 1.79 -2.82
CA MET A 258 -20.91 0.66 -2.52
C MET A 258 -22.23 0.69 -3.31
N ASP A 259 -22.78 1.87 -3.57
CA ASP A 259 -24.04 2.05 -4.28
C ASP A 259 -23.86 2.15 -5.81
N SER A 260 -22.61 2.25 -6.30
CA SER A 260 -22.29 2.27 -7.72
C SER A 260 -22.57 0.92 -8.37
N THR A 261 -22.98 0.92 -9.65
CA THR A 261 -23.03 -0.27 -10.53
C THR A 261 -21.82 -0.35 -11.46
N LYS A 262 -20.86 0.57 -11.32
CA LYS A 262 -19.66 0.70 -12.16
C LYS A 262 -18.39 0.48 -11.35
N THR A 263 -17.30 0.21 -12.07
CA THR A 263 -15.93 0.23 -11.58
C THR A 263 -15.19 1.43 -12.17
N PHE A 264 -14.16 1.92 -11.49
CA PHE A 264 -13.43 3.12 -11.87
C PHE A 264 -11.97 2.81 -12.20
N VAL A 265 -11.72 2.57 -13.49
CA VAL A 265 -10.39 2.31 -14.05
C VAL A 265 -10.14 3.27 -15.19
N GLU A 266 -8.97 3.90 -15.23
CA GLU A 266 -8.58 4.72 -16.37
C GLU A 266 -8.08 3.80 -17.50
N ALA A 267 -8.73 3.85 -18.66
CA ALA A 267 -8.35 3.09 -19.83
C ALA A 267 -8.64 3.90 -21.10
N TYR A 268 -7.59 4.31 -21.81
CA TYR A 268 -7.69 5.08 -23.04
C TYR A 268 -6.68 4.62 -24.07
N ASP A 269 -6.97 4.91 -25.33
CA ASP A 269 -6.05 4.65 -26.42
C ASP A 269 -5.14 5.86 -26.63
N LEU A 270 -3.83 5.67 -26.46
CA LEU A 270 -2.85 6.73 -26.62
C LEU A 270 -1.91 6.39 -27.79
N PRO A 271 -1.89 7.17 -28.87
CA PRO A 271 -0.88 7.05 -29.92
C PRO A 271 0.54 7.35 -29.42
N GLY A 272 1.56 6.76 -30.07
CA GLY A 272 2.98 7.11 -29.87
C GLY A 272 3.74 6.26 -28.85
N ALA A 273 4.99 6.68 -28.59
CA ALA A 273 6.03 5.88 -27.92
C ALA A 273 5.70 5.43 -26.49
N VAL A 274 4.81 6.15 -25.80
CA VAL A 274 4.41 5.87 -24.41
C VAL A 274 3.04 5.18 -24.31
N GLY A 275 2.42 4.87 -25.45
CA GLY A 275 1.11 4.23 -25.56
C GLY A 275 1.14 3.05 -26.55
N ARG A 276 0.52 3.22 -27.71
CA ARG A 276 0.29 2.17 -28.72
C ARG A 276 1.58 1.52 -29.22
N ASP A 277 2.67 2.27 -29.34
CA ASP A 277 3.94 1.75 -29.87
C ASP A 277 4.61 0.76 -28.92
N ARG A 278 4.18 0.72 -27.64
CA ARG A 278 4.62 -0.30 -26.68
C ARG A 278 3.92 -1.65 -26.88
N TYR A 279 2.88 -1.71 -27.70
CA TYR A 279 2.27 -2.98 -28.07
C TYR A 279 3.25 -3.82 -28.90
N ARG A 280 3.34 -5.11 -28.58
CA ARG A 280 4.17 -6.08 -29.29
C ARG A 280 3.27 -7.06 -30.00
N ALA A 281 3.49 -7.27 -31.30
CA ALA A 281 2.70 -8.18 -32.12
C ALA A 281 2.58 -9.60 -31.54
N LYS A 282 3.60 -10.05 -30.79
CA LYS A 282 3.61 -11.35 -30.07
C LYS A 282 2.55 -11.50 -28.97
N MET A 283 1.86 -10.42 -28.58
CA MET A 283 0.72 -10.49 -27.64
C MET A 283 -0.57 -10.98 -28.31
N SER A 284 -0.65 -10.91 -29.64
CA SER A 284 -1.73 -11.51 -30.44
C SER A 284 -1.59 -13.05 -30.48
N PRO A 285 -2.70 -13.82 -30.43
CA PRO A 285 -4.10 -13.39 -30.44
C PRO A 285 -4.69 -13.10 -29.05
N THR A 286 -3.94 -13.32 -27.97
CA THR A 286 -4.45 -13.21 -26.58
C THR A 286 -4.88 -11.78 -26.21
N ILE A 287 -4.07 -10.78 -26.59
CA ILE A 287 -4.40 -9.36 -26.54
C ILE A 287 -4.20 -8.80 -27.94
N LYS A 288 -5.27 -8.31 -28.55
CA LYS A 288 -5.20 -7.60 -29.83
C LYS A 288 -4.79 -6.14 -29.64
N LEU A 289 -4.23 -5.52 -30.67
CA LEU A 289 -3.88 -4.10 -30.66
C LEU A 289 -5.07 -3.21 -30.28
N GLU A 290 -6.26 -3.53 -30.79
CA GLU A 290 -7.51 -2.82 -30.46
C GLU A 290 -7.92 -2.95 -28.99
N GLN A 291 -7.36 -3.90 -28.24
CA GLN A 291 -7.59 -4.12 -26.81
C GLN A 291 -6.48 -3.52 -25.94
N TRP A 292 -5.36 -3.09 -26.53
CA TRP A 292 -4.26 -2.45 -25.83
C TRP A 292 -4.66 -1.03 -25.41
N ARG A 293 -4.60 -0.73 -24.11
CA ARG A 293 -4.97 0.57 -23.55
C ARG A 293 -3.91 1.05 -22.57
N LYS A 294 -3.74 2.36 -22.50
CA LYS A 294 -2.99 3.03 -21.44
C LYS A 294 -3.96 3.38 -20.31
N GLY A 295 -3.44 3.44 -19.09
CA GLY A 295 -4.20 3.81 -17.92
C GLY A 295 -3.30 4.24 -16.77
N SER A 296 -3.96 4.69 -15.71
CA SER A 296 -3.38 4.91 -14.38
C SER A 296 -3.12 3.57 -13.69
N GLN A 297 -2.13 3.56 -12.80
CA GLN A 297 -1.94 2.48 -11.85
C GLN A 297 -3.09 2.43 -10.82
N TRP A 298 -3.64 3.59 -10.46
CA TRP A 298 -4.70 3.69 -9.47
C TRP A 298 -6.04 3.28 -10.06
N PHE A 299 -6.75 2.45 -9.31
CA PHE A 299 -8.06 1.96 -9.68
C PHE A 299 -8.96 1.77 -8.46
N GLU A 300 -10.26 1.77 -8.75
CA GLU A 300 -11.25 1.07 -7.96
C GLU A 300 -11.92 0.00 -8.84
N VAL A 301 -12.07 -1.20 -8.29
CA VAL A 301 -12.81 -2.29 -8.94
C VAL A 301 -13.74 -2.98 -7.96
N ASP A 302 -14.84 -3.52 -8.48
CA ASP A 302 -15.72 -4.38 -7.72
C ASP A 302 -15.12 -5.78 -7.54
N ARG A 303 -15.80 -6.61 -6.74
CA ARG A 303 -15.34 -7.98 -6.45
C ARG A 303 -15.28 -8.87 -7.68
N GLU A 304 -16.24 -8.75 -8.59
CA GLU A 304 -16.28 -9.59 -9.77
C GLU A 304 -15.06 -9.34 -10.65
N LEU A 305 -14.78 -8.07 -10.95
CA LEU A 305 -13.61 -7.67 -11.71
C LEU A 305 -12.31 -7.92 -10.94
N ALA A 306 -12.29 -7.74 -9.61
CA ALA A 306 -11.13 -8.08 -8.78
C ALA A 306 -10.77 -9.57 -8.88
N LEU A 307 -11.76 -10.46 -8.87
CA LEU A 307 -11.53 -11.88 -9.10
C LEU A 307 -10.99 -12.12 -10.50
N GLU A 308 -11.56 -11.53 -11.55
CA GLU A 308 -11.03 -11.75 -12.90
C GLU A 308 -9.61 -11.22 -13.09
N ALA A 309 -9.31 -10.04 -12.53
CA ALA A 309 -8.01 -9.40 -12.57
C ALA A 309 -6.95 -10.13 -11.72
N GLY A 310 -7.30 -10.53 -10.49
CA GLY A 310 -6.40 -11.25 -9.59
C GLY A 310 -6.04 -12.63 -10.12
N LEU A 311 -7.04 -13.32 -10.69
CA LEU A 311 -6.94 -14.71 -11.13
C LEU A 311 -6.35 -14.88 -12.51
N GLY A 312 -6.39 -13.84 -13.34
CA GLY A 312 -5.70 -13.82 -14.61
C GLY A 312 -5.93 -15.08 -15.44
N HIS A 313 -7.13 -15.68 -15.46
CA HIS A 313 -7.34 -16.92 -16.22
C HIS A 313 -7.10 -16.75 -17.73
N LYS A 314 -7.18 -15.52 -18.25
CA LYS A 314 -6.79 -15.17 -19.63
C LYS A 314 -5.28 -14.97 -19.80
N PHE A 315 -4.57 -14.72 -18.70
CA PHE A 315 -3.12 -14.64 -18.57
C PHE A 315 -2.65 -15.87 -17.78
N MET A 316 -2.73 -17.04 -18.43
CA MET A 316 -2.31 -18.35 -17.91
C MET A 316 -1.18 -18.29 -16.86
N PRO A 317 -1.12 -19.22 -15.89
CA PRO A 317 0.07 -19.37 -15.07
C PRO A 317 1.28 -19.46 -16.01
N ASN A 318 2.24 -18.56 -15.83
CA ASN A 318 3.43 -18.33 -16.67
C ASN A 318 3.34 -17.27 -17.79
N THR A 319 2.19 -16.72 -18.16
CA THR A 319 2.12 -15.68 -19.21
C THR A 319 2.71 -14.37 -18.72
N LEU A 320 2.34 -13.93 -17.52
CA LEU A 320 2.94 -12.75 -16.91
C LEU A 320 4.41 -13.04 -16.60
N ASP A 321 4.76 -14.17 -15.98
CA ASP A 321 6.17 -14.54 -15.76
C ASP A 321 7.03 -14.60 -17.03
N ARG A 322 6.49 -15.07 -18.16
CA ARG A 322 7.15 -14.97 -19.46
C ARG A 322 7.24 -13.52 -19.89
N LEU A 323 6.15 -12.78 -19.84
CA LEU A 323 6.12 -11.37 -20.23
C LEU A 323 7.09 -10.54 -19.39
N LEU A 324 7.23 -10.81 -18.09
CA LEU A 324 8.12 -10.14 -17.16
C LEU A 324 9.57 -10.66 -17.24
N ARG A 325 9.81 -11.94 -17.57
CA ARG A 325 11.16 -12.45 -17.88
C ARG A 325 11.72 -11.90 -19.19
N PHE A 326 10.84 -11.66 -20.17
CA PHE A 326 11.25 -11.22 -21.49
C PHE A 326 11.11 -9.69 -21.68
N ALA A 327 10.20 -9.00 -20.98
CA ALA A 327 9.95 -7.57 -21.18
C ALA A 327 11.17 -6.68 -20.93
N PRO A 328 11.97 -6.84 -19.87
CA PRO A 328 13.18 -6.05 -19.67
C PRO A 328 14.18 -6.22 -20.83
N LYS A 329 14.39 -7.48 -21.25
CA LYS A 329 15.24 -7.83 -22.41
C LYS A 329 14.70 -7.29 -23.74
N LEU A 330 13.38 -7.20 -23.88
CA LEU A 330 12.71 -6.73 -25.10
C LEU A 330 12.55 -5.21 -25.15
N MET A 331 12.54 -4.54 -23.99
CA MET A 331 12.45 -3.09 -23.83
C MET A 331 13.81 -2.42 -23.60
N GLN A 332 14.90 -3.20 -23.65
CA GLN A 332 16.28 -2.72 -23.48
C GLN A 332 16.50 -1.95 -22.17
N PHE A 333 15.79 -2.33 -21.11
CA PHE A 333 16.14 -1.91 -19.76
C PHE A 333 17.35 -2.76 -19.36
N ASN A 334 18.54 -2.19 -19.50
CA ASN A 334 19.81 -2.81 -19.11
C ASN A 334 19.96 -2.86 -17.59
#